data_AF-A0A534KF30-F1
#
_entry.id   AF-A0A534KF30-F1
#
_cell.length_a   1.000
_cell.length_b   1.000
_cell.length_c   1.000
_cell.angle_alpha   90.00
_cell.angle_beta   90.00
_cell.angle_gamma   90.00
#
_symmetry.space_group_name_H-M   'P 1'
#
loop_
_entity.id
_entity.type
_entity.pdbx_description
1 polymer ?
#
loop_
_entity_poly.entity_id
_entity_poly.type
_entity_poly.pdbx_seq_one_letter_code
_entity_poly.pdbx_strand_id
1 'polypeptide(L)'
;MAVQPTPFSREAPWRVSMGWHGLLRVVDFQALLVSQPSIAAALDKAQRASGTKSPQAKALREAYHLLAKVLWTRRASIQRVHDLAWLDHSVVSASARLGRVWQGEDGLRSIGSVEAIASDAVFLELFPSKGSDWIEVPVEAFAGISPTVKLERGVAGPIRVGLVPEPRLKTLYDAAATTKFDAPPTAVTVLGEIEALAASARRAGSPSAAVVFAASSFEDVAAE
;
A
#
# COMPACT_ATOMS: atom_id res chain seq x y z
N MET A 1 23.12 -28.62 -7.70
CA MET A 1 21.98 -28.31 -6.81
C MET A 1 21.16 -27.23 -7.46
N ALA A 2 19.93 -27.54 -7.87
CA ALA A 2 19.02 -26.59 -8.48
C ALA A 2 18.32 -25.76 -7.39
N VAL A 3 18.41 -24.44 -7.49
CA VAL A 3 17.69 -23.50 -6.62
C VAL A 3 16.19 -23.65 -6.89
N GLN A 4 15.41 -23.93 -5.85
CA GLN A 4 13.94 -23.98 -5.95
C GLN A 4 13.42 -22.60 -6.38
N PRO A 5 12.51 -22.53 -7.37
CA PRO A 5 11.91 -21.27 -7.79
C PRO A 5 11.10 -20.69 -6.63
N THR A 6 11.29 -19.40 -6.39
CA THR A 6 10.35 -18.60 -5.63
C THR A 6 8.96 -18.70 -6.29
N PRO A 7 7.85 -18.44 -5.56
CA PRO A 7 6.48 -18.53 -6.08
C PRO A 7 6.16 -17.64 -7.30
N PHE A 8 7.17 -17.01 -7.90
CA PHE A 8 7.14 -16.16 -9.08
C PHE A 8 7.56 -16.90 -10.40
N SER A 9 7.60 -18.25 -10.46
CA SER A 9 7.53 -19.06 -11.71
C SER A 9 7.16 -20.53 -11.42
N ARG A 10 6.61 -21.40 -12.30
CA ARG A 10 7.00 -21.78 -13.69
C ARG A 10 5.81 -22.55 -14.31
N GLU A 11 5.02 -22.05 -15.26
CA GLU A 11 5.15 -22.40 -16.69
C GLU A 11 4.29 -21.49 -17.60
N ALA A 12 3.33 -20.73 -17.05
CA ALA A 12 2.58 -19.70 -17.78
C ALA A 12 1.77 -18.76 -16.85
N PRO A 13 2.39 -17.89 -16.04
CA PRO A 13 1.66 -16.94 -15.19
C PRO A 13 0.90 -15.82 -15.95
N TRP A 14 0.99 -15.76 -17.28
CA TRP A 14 0.49 -14.66 -18.13
C TRP A 14 -0.92 -14.89 -18.74
N ARG A 15 -1.61 -15.99 -18.41
CA ARG A 15 -2.94 -16.31 -18.98
C ARG A 15 -4.14 -15.78 -18.19
N VAL A 16 -3.93 -14.95 -17.18
CA VAL A 16 -5.01 -14.32 -16.42
C VAL A 16 -4.91 -12.80 -16.59
N SER A 17 -5.95 -12.18 -17.14
CA SER A 17 -6.07 -10.72 -17.21
C SER A 17 -6.27 -10.16 -15.80
N MET A 18 -5.18 -9.75 -15.14
CA MET A 18 -5.15 -9.29 -13.74
C MET A 18 -4.78 -7.81 -13.65
N GLY A 19 -5.52 -7.04 -12.83
CA GLY A 19 -5.64 -5.58 -12.93
C GLY A 19 -4.59 -4.69 -12.25
N TRP A 20 -3.58 -5.23 -11.55
CA TRP A 20 -2.58 -4.43 -10.80
C TRP A 20 -1.44 -5.30 -10.26
N HIS A 21 -0.20 -4.84 -10.43
CA HIS A 21 1.01 -5.56 -10.00
C HIS A 21 1.76 -4.84 -8.88
N GLY A 22 1.49 -3.56 -8.67
CA GLY A 22 1.98 -2.81 -7.54
C GLY A 22 1.33 -1.45 -7.42
N LEU A 23 1.21 -0.98 -6.19
CA LEU A 23 0.63 0.28 -5.80
C LEU A 23 1.56 0.97 -4.80
N LEU A 24 1.93 2.21 -5.04
CA LEU A 24 2.76 3.02 -4.15
C LEU A 24 2.08 4.35 -3.86
N ARG A 25 1.82 4.69 -2.61
CA ARG A 25 1.10 5.92 -2.23
C ARG A 25 1.61 6.54 -0.93
N VAL A 26 1.24 7.79 -0.70
CA VAL A 26 1.29 8.42 0.63
C VAL A 26 -0.04 8.18 1.33
N VAL A 27 0.02 7.76 2.59
CA VAL A 27 -1.14 7.53 3.45
C VAL A 27 -0.99 8.37 4.72
N ASP A 28 -2.03 9.14 5.07
CA ASP A 28 -2.16 9.77 6.38
C ASP A 28 -3.22 9.03 7.20
N PHE A 29 -2.78 8.25 8.18
CA PHE A 29 -3.67 7.43 8.98
C PHE A 29 -4.63 8.27 9.83
N GLN A 30 -4.23 9.44 10.33
CA GLN A 30 -5.11 10.32 11.08
C GLN A 30 -6.25 10.84 10.20
N ALA A 31 -5.91 11.33 9.00
CA ALA A 31 -6.89 11.84 8.06
C ALA A 31 -7.87 10.74 7.61
N LEU A 32 -7.37 9.51 7.42
CA LEU A 32 -8.21 8.35 7.16
C LEU A 32 -9.20 8.11 8.30
N LEU A 33 -8.73 8.02 9.54
CA LEU A 33 -9.56 7.76 10.71
C LEU A 33 -10.69 8.79 10.86
N VAL A 34 -10.35 10.08 10.74
CA VAL A 34 -11.33 11.18 10.87
C VAL A 34 -12.35 11.21 9.73
N SER A 35 -12.02 10.66 8.56
CA SER A 35 -12.90 10.68 7.38
C SER A 35 -14.04 9.64 7.43
N GLN A 36 -14.09 8.78 8.44
CA GLN A 36 -15.07 7.71 8.53
C GLN A 36 -16.53 8.17 8.43
N PRO A 37 -16.99 9.22 9.13
CA PRO A 37 -18.37 9.66 9.04
C PRO A 37 -18.71 10.18 7.64
N SER A 38 -17.77 10.89 7.01
CA SER A 38 -17.92 11.43 5.65
C SER A 38 -18.01 10.32 4.61
N ILE A 39 -17.20 9.26 4.74
CA ILE A 39 -17.24 8.09 3.86
C ILE A 39 -18.54 7.31 4.04
N ALA A 40 -19.01 7.14 5.28
CA ALA A 40 -20.29 6.50 5.57
C ALA A 40 -21.47 7.26 4.93
N ALA A 41 -21.51 8.58 5.10
CA ALA A 41 -22.55 9.42 4.51
C ALA A 41 -22.51 9.41 2.97
N ALA A 42 -21.31 9.43 2.38
CA ALA A 42 -21.13 9.32 0.94
C ALA A 42 -21.57 7.94 0.43
N LEU A 43 -21.27 6.86 1.16
CA LEU A 43 -21.70 5.50 0.82
C LEU A 43 -23.22 5.41 0.81
N ASP A 44 -23.89 5.86 1.87
CA ASP A 44 -25.36 5.88 1.96
C ASP A 44 -25.97 6.65 0.79
N LYS A 45 -25.40 7.81 0.45
CA LYS A 45 -25.85 8.62 -0.69
C LYS A 45 -25.66 7.88 -2.02
N ALA A 46 -24.50 7.26 -2.25
CA ALA A 46 -24.18 6.53 -3.47
C ALA A 46 -25.06 5.28 -3.64
N GLN A 47 -25.32 4.55 -2.54
CA GLN A 47 -26.20 3.38 -2.55
C GLN A 47 -27.64 3.75 -2.90
N ARG A 48 -28.15 4.87 -2.38
CA ARG A 48 -29.49 5.37 -2.71
C ARG A 48 -29.60 5.88 -4.15
N ALA A 49 -28.54 6.49 -4.68
CA ALA A 49 -28.55 7.08 -6.01
C ALA A 49 -28.33 6.05 -7.14
N SER A 50 -27.37 5.16 -6.97
CA SER A 50 -26.84 4.31 -8.05
C SER A 50 -26.90 2.82 -7.73
N GLY A 51 -27.49 2.44 -6.58
CA GLY A 51 -27.57 1.08 -6.11
C GLY A 51 -26.26 0.57 -5.47
N THR A 52 -26.41 -0.50 -4.69
CA THR A 52 -25.34 -1.10 -3.85
C THR A 52 -24.22 -1.76 -4.65
N LYS A 53 -24.45 -2.06 -5.93
CA LYS A 53 -23.47 -2.68 -6.83
C LYS A 53 -22.75 -1.68 -7.75
N SER A 54 -23.08 -0.39 -7.65
CA SER A 54 -22.37 0.63 -8.45
C SER A 54 -20.88 0.65 -8.10
N PRO A 55 -19.98 0.91 -9.06
CA PRO A 55 -18.54 1.01 -8.79
C PRO A 55 -18.21 2.00 -7.68
N GLN A 56 -18.94 3.11 -7.62
CA GLN A 56 -18.80 4.13 -6.58
C GLN A 56 -19.23 3.62 -5.19
N ALA A 57 -20.37 2.93 -5.09
CA ALA A 57 -20.80 2.34 -3.83
C ALA A 57 -19.87 1.19 -3.37
N LYS A 58 -19.32 0.40 -4.31
CA LYS A 58 -18.31 -0.63 -4.03
C LYS A 58 -17.06 0.01 -3.40
N ALA A 59 -16.50 1.02 -4.05
CA ALA A 59 -15.30 1.71 -3.58
C ALA A 59 -15.51 2.37 -2.20
N LEU A 60 -16.63 3.06 -1.98
CA LEU A 60 -16.95 3.69 -0.70
C LEU A 60 -17.19 2.68 0.43
N ARG A 61 -17.78 1.53 0.13
CA ARG A 61 -17.99 0.45 1.09
C ARG A 61 -16.66 -0.18 1.51
N GLU A 62 -15.77 -0.41 0.55
CA GLU A 62 -14.43 -0.92 0.83
C GLU A 62 -13.62 0.07 1.67
N ALA A 63 -13.71 1.37 1.36
CA ALA A 63 -13.12 2.42 2.19
C ALA A 63 -13.71 2.46 3.63
N TYR A 64 -15.02 2.31 3.79
CA TYR A 64 -15.65 2.25 5.11
C TYR A 64 -15.19 1.03 5.93
N HIS A 65 -15.14 -0.14 5.31
CA HIS A 65 -14.64 -1.37 5.95
C HIS A 65 -13.16 -1.27 6.32
N LEU A 66 -12.35 -0.61 5.50
CA LEU A 66 -10.95 -0.34 5.81
C LEU A 66 -10.82 0.44 7.12
N LEU A 67 -11.58 1.53 7.28
CA LEU A 67 -11.52 2.34 8.49
C LEU A 67 -11.93 1.53 9.71
N ALA A 68 -13.03 0.77 9.63
CA ALA A 68 -13.46 -0.11 10.71
C ALA A 68 -12.37 -1.13 11.11
N LYS A 69 -11.62 -1.68 10.15
CA LYS A 69 -10.50 -2.60 10.44
C LYS A 69 -9.34 -1.90 11.13
N VAL A 70 -8.95 -0.69 10.69
CA VAL A 70 -7.91 0.12 11.36
C VAL A 70 -8.30 0.42 12.82
N LEU A 71 -9.58 0.64 13.12
CA LEU A 71 -10.03 0.83 14.52
C LEU A 71 -10.01 -0.46 15.35
N TRP A 72 -10.16 -1.62 14.71
CA TRP A 72 -10.49 -2.89 15.38
C TRP A 72 -9.33 -3.90 15.42
N THR A 73 -8.12 -3.54 14.99
CA THR A 73 -6.94 -4.42 15.06
C THR A 73 -6.40 -4.55 16.50
N ARG A 74 -7.09 -5.35 17.32
CA ARG A 74 -6.52 -6.17 18.40
C ARG A 74 -6.30 -7.63 17.94
N ARG A 75 -6.08 -7.86 16.64
CA ARG A 75 -6.17 -9.21 16.04
C ARG A 75 -4.80 -9.78 15.70
N ALA A 76 -4.27 -10.57 16.63
CA ALA A 76 -3.15 -11.50 16.40
C ALA A 76 -3.58 -12.80 15.66
N SER A 77 -4.83 -12.89 15.18
CA SER A 77 -5.44 -14.16 14.74
C SER A 77 -6.03 -14.17 13.33
N ILE A 78 -5.82 -13.13 12.51
CA ILE A 78 -6.24 -13.15 11.10
C ILE A 78 -5.00 -13.34 10.24
N GLN A 79 -4.85 -14.53 9.65
CA GLN A 79 -3.85 -14.82 8.61
C GLN A 79 -4.17 -14.09 7.30
N ARG A 80 -4.19 -12.74 7.29
CA ARG A 80 -4.35 -12.00 6.04
C ARG A 80 -3.60 -10.67 6.09
N VAL A 81 -2.39 -10.64 5.50
CA VAL A 81 -1.58 -9.46 5.08
C VAL A 81 -2.34 -8.55 4.07
N HIS A 82 -3.64 -8.79 3.89
CA HIS A 82 -4.54 -8.17 2.93
C HIS A 82 -5.16 -6.84 3.44
N ASP A 83 -4.74 -6.25 4.56
CA ASP A 83 -5.49 -5.09 5.09
C ASP A 83 -4.86 -3.73 4.74
N LEU A 84 -3.56 -3.68 4.41
CA LEU A 84 -2.90 -2.50 3.83
C LEU A 84 -2.78 -2.55 2.30
N ALA A 85 -2.88 -3.74 1.70
CA ALA A 85 -2.78 -3.90 0.25
C ALA A 85 -3.94 -3.25 -0.53
N TRP A 86 -5.03 -2.90 0.15
CA TRP A 86 -6.32 -2.47 -0.43
C TRP A 86 -6.56 -0.96 -0.29
N LEU A 87 -5.48 -0.20 -0.07
CA LEU A 87 -5.43 1.26 -0.10
C LEU A 87 -5.82 1.89 -1.47
N ASP A 88 -6.38 1.10 -2.39
CA ASP A 88 -6.78 1.58 -3.71
C ASP A 88 -7.94 2.60 -3.62
N HIS A 89 -8.78 2.54 -2.57
CA HIS A 89 -10.08 3.25 -2.56
C HIS A 89 -10.24 4.37 -1.52
N SER A 90 -9.27 4.60 -0.64
CA SER A 90 -9.37 5.58 0.45
C SER A 90 -8.35 6.70 0.27
N VAL A 91 -8.75 7.70 -0.53
CA VAL A 91 -7.96 8.91 -0.75
C VAL A 91 -8.27 9.91 0.35
N VAL A 92 -7.33 10.18 1.25
CA VAL A 92 -7.34 11.41 2.06
C VAL A 92 -5.89 11.88 2.30
N SER A 93 -5.24 12.40 1.27
CA SER A 93 -4.20 13.41 1.48
C SER A 93 -4.73 14.72 0.92
N ALA A 94 -4.90 15.71 1.79
CA ALA A 94 -5.52 17.00 1.44
C ALA A 94 -4.66 17.87 0.49
N SER A 95 -3.45 17.44 0.09
CA SER A 95 -2.51 18.37 -0.53
C SER A 95 -1.44 17.81 -1.48
N ALA A 96 -1.42 16.52 -1.87
CA ALA A 96 -0.32 16.06 -2.72
C ALA A 96 -0.52 14.81 -3.60
N ARG A 97 0.40 14.65 -4.56
CA ARG A 97 0.52 13.62 -5.62
C ARG A 97 -0.06 12.26 -5.19
N LEU A 98 -1.11 11.85 -5.91
CA LEU A 98 -2.00 10.72 -5.59
C LEU A 98 -1.39 9.37 -6.00
N GLY A 99 -0.21 9.05 -5.49
CA GLY A 99 0.39 7.73 -5.68
C GLY A 99 0.66 7.29 -7.13
N ARG A 100 1.04 6.02 -7.29
CA ARG A 100 1.33 5.39 -8.58
C ARG A 100 0.86 3.94 -8.57
N VAL A 101 0.28 3.51 -9.70
CA VAL A 101 -0.10 2.13 -9.97
C VAL A 101 0.76 1.60 -11.11
N TRP A 102 1.21 0.36 -11.00
CA TRP A 102 1.87 -0.37 -12.08
C TRP A 102 1.01 -1.58 -12.46
N GLN A 103 0.74 -1.71 -13.74
CA GLN A 103 -0.10 -2.75 -14.34
C GLN A 103 0.66 -3.44 -15.47
N GLY A 104 0.23 -4.66 -15.83
CA GLY A 104 0.86 -5.46 -16.88
C GLY A 104 2.32 -5.86 -16.61
N GLU A 105 2.94 -6.47 -17.62
CA GLU A 105 4.31 -7.00 -17.55
C GLU A 105 5.37 -5.90 -17.35
N ASP A 106 5.16 -4.71 -17.93
CA ASP A 106 6.05 -3.56 -17.76
C ASP A 106 6.10 -3.10 -16.30
N GLY A 107 4.95 -3.15 -15.62
CA GLY A 107 4.86 -2.87 -14.20
C GLY A 107 5.67 -3.85 -13.36
N LEU A 108 5.51 -5.15 -13.64
CA LEU A 108 6.28 -6.21 -12.97
C LEU A 108 7.78 -6.04 -13.19
N ARG A 109 8.20 -5.79 -14.44
CA ARG A 109 9.62 -5.57 -14.78
C ARG A 109 10.19 -4.37 -14.06
N SER A 110 9.44 -3.27 -13.98
CA SER A 110 9.90 -2.03 -13.33
C SER A 110 10.07 -2.24 -11.82
N ILE A 111 9.10 -2.87 -11.15
CA ILE A 111 9.17 -3.19 -9.73
C ILE A 111 10.33 -4.16 -9.46
N GLY A 112 10.40 -5.27 -10.19
CA GLY A 112 11.48 -6.26 -10.02
C GLY A 112 12.88 -5.68 -10.29
N SER A 113 12.99 -4.68 -11.18
CA SER A 113 14.26 -3.98 -11.42
C SER A 113 14.72 -3.17 -10.20
N VAL A 114 13.79 -2.53 -9.48
CA VAL A 114 14.14 -1.85 -8.22
C VAL A 114 14.55 -2.86 -7.17
N GLU A 115 13.80 -3.95 -6.99
CA GLU A 115 14.11 -4.95 -5.96
C GLU A 115 15.46 -5.63 -6.14
N ALA A 116 15.91 -5.77 -7.38
CA ALA A 116 17.21 -6.35 -7.69
C ALA A 116 18.39 -5.48 -7.24
N ILE A 117 18.20 -4.16 -7.10
CA ILE A 117 19.28 -3.19 -6.80
C ILE A 117 19.11 -2.50 -5.45
N ALA A 118 17.88 -2.45 -4.93
CA ALA A 118 17.51 -1.73 -3.73
C ALA A 118 17.84 -2.54 -2.47
N SER A 119 19.12 -2.48 -2.08
CA SER A 119 19.66 -3.24 -0.94
C SER A 119 19.61 -2.49 0.40
N ASP A 120 19.37 -1.18 0.40
CA ASP A 120 19.23 -0.41 1.64
C ASP A 120 18.06 -0.91 2.48
N ALA A 121 18.24 -0.92 3.80
CA ALA A 121 17.23 -1.41 4.75
C ALA A 121 15.86 -0.72 4.57
N VAL A 122 15.84 0.57 4.22
CA VAL A 122 14.58 1.31 4.01
C VAL A 122 13.81 0.84 2.78
N PHE A 123 14.49 0.33 1.75
CA PHE A 123 13.82 -0.28 0.61
C PHE A 123 13.29 -1.66 0.94
N LEU A 124 14.00 -2.44 1.77
CA LEU A 124 13.52 -3.74 2.23
C LEU A 124 12.26 -3.61 3.11
N GLU A 125 12.14 -2.49 3.83
CA GLU A 125 10.91 -2.12 4.56
C GLU A 125 9.74 -1.75 3.64
N LEU A 126 10.04 -1.13 2.49
CA LEU A 126 9.05 -0.75 1.47
C LEU A 126 8.70 -1.90 0.51
N PHE A 127 9.64 -2.79 0.23
CA PHE A 127 9.52 -3.91 -0.69
C PHE A 127 9.90 -5.21 0.04
N PRO A 128 9.09 -5.66 1.01
CA PRO A 128 9.41 -6.87 1.73
C PRO A 128 9.31 -8.09 0.80
N SER A 129 10.32 -8.95 0.89
CA SER A 129 10.43 -10.19 0.12
C SER A 129 10.16 -11.45 0.94
N LYS A 130 10.16 -11.35 2.27
CA LYS A 130 9.91 -12.46 3.20
C LYS A 130 9.51 -11.97 4.59
N GLY A 131 8.82 -12.84 5.33
CA GLY A 131 8.43 -12.60 6.72
C GLY A 131 7.36 -11.52 6.88
N SER A 132 6.94 -11.29 8.11
CA SER A 132 6.14 -10.14 8.50
C SER A 132 6.55 -9.60 9.86
N ASP A 133 6.36 -8.31 10.07
CA ASP A 133 6.57 -7.61 11.33
C ASP A 133 5.45 -6.59 11.58
N TRP A 134 5.26 -6.28 12.86
CA TRP A 134 4.28 -5.30 13.30
C TRP A 134 4.97 -3.97 13.59
N ILE A 135 4.41 -2.90 13.04
CA ILE A 135 4.84 -1.52 13.30
C ILE A 135 3.72 -0.74 13.97
N GLU A 136 4.11 0.28 14.73
CA GLU A 136 3.18 1.20 15.38
C GLU A 136 3.27 2.57 14.69
N VAL A 137 2.12 3.09 14.24
CA VAL A 137 2.01 4.42 13.66
C VAL A 137 1.23 5.31 14.63
N PRO A 138 1.79 6.44 15.08
CA PRO A 138 1.09 7.35 15.98
C PRO A 138 -0.09 8.01 15.27
N VAL A 139 -1.20 8.14 15.98
CA VAL A 139 -2.41 8.87 15.58
C VAL A 139 -2.92 9.66 16.77
N GLU A 140 -3.64 10.76 16.53
CA GLU A 140 -4.31 11.43 17.64
C GLU A 140 -5.45 10.53 18.15
N ALA A 141 -5.67 10.54 19.46
CA ALA A 141 -6.74 9.74 20.07
C ALA A 141 -8.09 10.15 19.45
N PHE A 142 -8.70 9.23 18.71
CA PHE A 142 -9.96 9.46 18.02
C PHE A 142 -11.00 8.46 18.53
N ALA A 143 -12.17 8.94 18.98
CA ALA A 143 -13.29 8.09 19.40
C ALA A 143 -12.92 6.92 20.38
N GLY A 144 -11.96 7.12 21.28
CA GLY A 144 -11.50 6.10 22.23
C GLY A 144 -10.51 5.08 21.67
N ILE A 145 -9.97 5.30 20.47
CA ILE A 145 -8.90 4.50 19.86
C ILE A 145 -7.57 4.86 20.53
N SER A 146 -6.72 3.83 20.68
CA SER A 146 -5.33 4.00 21.10
C SER A 146 -4.66 5.12 20.28
N PRO A 147 -3.77 5.95 20.87
CA PRO A 147 -2.99 6.95 20.13
C PRO A 147 -1.96 6.32 19.15
N THR A 148 -2.10 5.03 18.86
CA THR A 148 -1.24 4.24 17.99
C THR A 148 -2.08 3.22 17.22
N VAL A 149 -1.82 3.10 15.93
CA VAL A 149 -2.34 2.06 15.06
C VAL A 149 -1.27 0.99 14.86
N LYS A 150 -1.62 -0.28 15.08
CA LYS A 150 -0.75 -1.42 14.82
C LYS A 150 -0.99 -1.96 13.41
N LEU A 151 0.07 -2.02 12.62
CA LEU A 151 0.03 -2.41 11.21
C LEU A 151 1.01 -3.56 10.96
N GLU A 152 0.58 -4.58 10.23
CA GLU A 152 1.45 -5.64 9.76
C GLU A 152 2.02 -5.24 8.38
N ARG A 153 3.33 -5.28 8.24
CA ARG A 153 4.02 -5.22 6.94
C ARG A 153 4.74 -6.55 6.70
N GLY A 154 4.90 -6.95 5.45
CA GLY A 154 5.51 -8.22 5.10
C GLY A 154 4.84 -8.92 3.93
N VAL A 155 5.02 -10.24 3.88
CA VAL A 155 4.52 -11.12 2.81
C VAL A 155 3.62 -12.19 3.42
N ALA A 156 2.41 -12.36 2.89
CA ALA A 156 1.63 -13.59 3.08
C ALA A 156 0.99 -14.06 1.78
N GLY A 157 1.33 -15.30 1.39
CA GLY A 157 0.92 -15.86 0.11
C GLY A 157 1.41 -14.99 -1.06
N PRO A 158 0.54 -14.60 -2.00
CA PRO A 158 0.90 -13.76 -3.14
C PRO A 158 0.89 -12.26 -2.83
N ILE A 159 0.56 -11.88 -1.59
CA ILE A 159 0.40 -10.50 -1.18
C ILE A 159 1.65 -10.04 -0.45
N ARG A 160 2.08 -8.83 -0.78
CA ARG A 160 3.18 -8.15 -0.10
C ARG A 160 2.80 -6.70 0.19
N VAL A 161 3.12 -6.25 1.38
CA VAL A 161 2.87 -4.90 1.85
C VAL A 161 4.11 -4.38 2.53
N GLY A 162 4.69 -3.31 2.02
CA GLY A 162 5.73 -2.57 2.71
C GLY A 162 5.26 -1.19 3.13
N LEU A 163 5.87 -0.68 4.20
CA LEU A 163 5.50 0.60 4.77
C LEU A 163 6.72 1.28 5.39
N VAL A 164 6.88 2.56 5.06
CA VAL A 164 7.91 3.44 5.62
C VAL A 164 7.23 4.61 6.33
N PRO A 165 7.26 4.66 7.68
CA PRO A 165 6.58 5.70 8.45
C PRO A 165 7.40 7.01 8.47
N GLU A 166 6.77 8.09 8.94
CA GLU A 166 7.33 9.46 8.98
C GLU A 166 8.81 9.53 9.37
N PRO A 167 9.27 8.91 10.48
CA PRO A 167 10.66 9.07 10.94
C PRO A 167 11.71 8.54 9.96
N ARG A 168 11.30 7.64 9.05
CA ARG A 168 12.16 6.98 8.06
C ARG A 168 12.01 7.57 6.65
N LEU A 169 11.09 8.51 6.44
CA LEU A 169 10.82 9.10 5.12
C LEU A 169 12.02 9.88 4.57
N LYS A 170 12.80 10.54 5.43
CA LYS A 170 14.03 11.21 4.99
C LYS A 170 15.03 10.19 4.44
N THR A 171 15.24 9.08 5.15
CA THR A 171 16.11 7.99 4.70
C THR A 171 15.63 7.42 3.37
N LEU A 172 14.32 7.21 3.20
CA LEU A 172 13.75 6.73 1.93
C LEU A 172 13.96 7.72 0.79
N TYR A 173 13.74 9.02 1.05
CA TYR A 173 13.95 10.08 0.07
C TYR A 173 15.42 10.13 -0.39
N ASP A 174 16.35 10.17 0.56
CA ASP A 174 17.78 10.25 0.26
C ASP A 174 18.25 8.99 -0.50
N ALA A 175 17.81 7.79 -0.08
CA ALA A 175 18.16 6.53 -0.74
C ALA A 175 17.60 6.45 -2.18
N ALA A 176 16.37 6.90 -2.41
CA ALA A 176 15.80 6.94 -3.75
C ALA A 176 16.50 7.97 -4.64
N ALA A 177 16.85 9.13 -4.08
CA ALA A 177 17.55 10.18 -4.79
C ALA A 177 18.97 9.76 -5.21
N THR A 178 19.67 8.94 -4.45
CA THR A 178 21.01 8.44 -4.80
C THR A 178 20.95 7.22 -5.72
N THR A 179 20.15 6.21 -5.37
CA THR A 179 20.11 4.93 -6.08
C THR A 179 19.71 5.08 -7.55
N LYS A 180 18.86 6.07 -7.87
CA LYS A 180 18.38 6.28 -9.24
C LYS A 180 19.47 6.65 -10.25
N PHE A 181 20.64 7.14 -9.83
CA PHE A 181 21.70 7.58 -10.76
C PHE A 181 22.44 6.42 -11.43
N ASP A 182 22.59 5.30 -10.71
CA ASP A 182 23.28 4.09 -11.21
C ASP A 182 22.28 2.98 -11.59
N ALA A 183 20.98 3.27 -11.52
CA ALA A 183 19.91 2.32 -11.78
C ALA A 183 19.63 2.14 -13.28
N PRO A 184 19.20 0.94 -13.72
CA PRO A 184 18.70 0.75 -15.08
C PRO A 184 17.43 1.57 -15.31
N PRO A 185 17.12 1.96 -16.57
CA PRO A 185 15.98 2.84 -16.88
C PRO A 185 14.63 2.36 -16.32
N THR A 186 14.41 1.04 -16.27
CA THR A 186 13.20 0.41 -15.72
C THR A 186 13.03 0.69 -14.22
N ALA A 187 14.13 0.76 -13.46
CA ALA A 187 14.13 1.06 -12.04
C ALA A 187 14.05 2.57 -11.76
N VAL A 188 14.65 3.42 -12.60
CA VAL A 188 14.66 4.88 -12.45
C VAL A 188 13.24 5.44 -12.31
N THR A 189 12.28 4.92 -13.10
CA THR A 189 10.89 5.38 -13.04
C THR A 189 10.26 5.16 -11.67
N VAL A 190 10.47 3.98 -11.08
CA VAL A 190 9.92 3.61 -9.77
C VAL A 190 10.65 4.37 -8.67
N LEU A 191 11.98 4.48 -8.72
CA LEU A 191 12.77 5.23 -7.75
C LEU A 191 12.40 6.73 -7.75
N GLY A 192 12.14 7.31 -8.92
CA GLY A 192 11.65 8.69 -9.02
C GLY A 192 10.27 8.88 -8.40
N GLU A 193 9.37 7.89 -8.52
CA GLU A 193 8.07 7.93 -7.84
C GLU A 193 8.21 7.78 -6.32
N ILE A 194 9.08 6.90 -5.85
CA ILE A 194 9.40 6.76 -4.42
C ILE A 194 9.94 8.08 -3.86
N GLU A 195 10.91 8.69 -4.52
CA GLU A 195 11.47 9.98 -4.13
C GLU A 195 10.39 11.07 -4.05
N ALA A 196 9.55 11.18 -5.09
CA ALA A 196 8.49 12.18 -5.15
C ALA A 196 7.45 11.99 -4.03
N LEU A 197 7.06 10.74 -3.75
CA LEU A 197 6.08 10.41 -2.70
C LEU A 197 6.68 10.56 -1.31
N ALA A 198 7.94 10.19 -1.10
CA ALA A 198 8.64 10.43 0.17
C ALA A 198 8.77 11.93 0.45
N ALA A 199 9.13 12.74 -0.54
CA ALA A 199 9.16 14.20 -0.40
C ALA A 199 7.77 14.78 -0.10
N SER A 200 6.73 14.22 -0.73
CA SER A 200 5.34 14.58 -0.50
C SER A 200 4.88 14.29 0.94
N ALA A 201 5.13 13.06 1.41
CA ALA A 201 4.78 12.65 2.77
C ALA A 201 5.51 13.50 3.82
N ARG A 202 6.78 13.84 3.59
CA ARG A 202 7.53 14.75 4.46
C ARG A 202 6.95 16.16 4.50
N ARG A 203 6.48 16.69 3.36
CA ARG A 203 5.84 18.02 3.31
C ARG A 203 4.50 18.06 4.06
N ALA A 204 3.80 16.93 4.15
CA ALA A 204 2.59 16.85 4.97
C ALA A 204 2.92 17.03 6.46
N GLY A 205 4.15 16.70 6.91
CA GLY A 205 4.64 16.97 8.26
C GLY A 205 3.87 16.25 9.37
N SER A 206 3.08 15.24 9.01
CA SER A 206 2.21 14.52 9.94
C SER A 206 2.89 13.24 10.43
N PRO A 207 2.95 12.97 11.75
CA PRO A 207 3.55 11.76 12.29
C PRO A 207 2.76 10.49 11.94
N SER A 208 1.50 10.64 11.53
CA SER A 208 0.65 9.57 10.99
C SER A 208 0.84 9.35 9.49
N ALA A 209 1.76 10.06 8.83
CA ALA A 209 2.03 9.88 7.41
C ALA A 209 3.03 8.74 7.15
N ALA A 210 2.76 7.96 6.12
CA ALA A 210 3.64 6.89 5.65
C ALA A 210 3.64 6.80 4.13
N VAL A 211 4.74 6.31 3.56
CA VAL A 211 4.75 5.78 2.19
C VAL A 211 4.43 4.29 2.28
N VAL A 212 3.39 3.86 1.58
CA VAL A 212 2.93 2.48 1.56
C VAL A 212 3.08 1.92 0.16
N PHE A 213 3.64 0.73 0.09
CA PHE A 213 3.66 -0.08 -1.10
C PHE A 213 2.84 -1.35 -0.88
N ALA A 214 2.01 -1.68 -1.85
CA ALA A 214 1.17 -2.86 -1.88
C ALA A 214 1.34 -3.55 -3.22
N ALA A 215 1.54 -4.85 -3.20
CA ALA A 215 1.46 -5.67 -4.41
C ALA A 215 0.76 -6.97 -4.08
N SER A 216 -0.06 -7.40 -5.04
CA SER A 216 -1.07 -8.41 -4.83
C SER A 216 -1.46 -8.98 -6.17
N SER A 217 -1.50 -10.31 -6.25
CA SER A 217 -2.16 -11.06 -7.30
C SER A 217 -3.26 -11.88 -6.65
N PHE A 218 -4.53 -11.50 -6.83
CA PHE A 218 -5.64 -12.45 -7.05
C PHE A 218 -6.82 -11.79 -7.77
N GLU A 219 -7.49 -12.62 -8.56
CA GLU A 219 -8.68 -12.36 -9.38
C GLU A 219 -9.82 -11.74 -8.55
N ASP A 220 -10.63 -10.90 -9.19
CA ASP A 220 -12.04 -10.74 -8.83
C ASP A 220 -12.70 -12.12 -9.05
N VAL A 221 -12.53 -13.08 -8.13
CA VAL A 221 -13.41 -14.25 -8.06
C VAL A 221 -14.59 -13.83 -7.20
N ALA A 222 -15.79 -13.90 -7.75
CA ALA A 222 -17.01 -13.72 -7.00
C ALA A 222 -16.98 -14.66 -5.77
N ALA A 223 -17.17 -14.09 -4.59
CA ALA A 223 -17.45 -14.90 -3.41
C ALA A 223 -18.75 -15.68 -3.68
N GLU A 224 -18.66 -17.01 -3.75
CA GLU A 224 -19.83 -17.90 -3.64
C GLU A 224 -20.43 -17.84 -2.23
#